data_AF-A0A1B9PJ23-F1
#
_entry.id   AF-A0A1B9PJ23-F1
#
_cell.length_a   1.000
_cell.length_b   1.000
_cell.length_c   1.000
_cell.angle_alpha   90.00
_cell.angle_beta   90.00
_cell.angle_gamma   90.00
#
_symmetry.space_group_name_H-M   'P 1'
#
loop_
_entity.id
_entity.type
_entity.pdbx_description
1 polymer ?
#
loop_
_entity_poly.entity_id
_entity_poly.type
_entity_poly.pdbx_seq_one_letter_code
_entity_poly.pdbx_strand_id
1 'polypeptide(L)'
;MISSLFSRFAVIGSLAILGACSQSTTDANYVPSDTLPDYSQNSFQQYMDETKQWLTEHRVFKSNDLEKELSVNLPFEIKPNKPNGKGVLLVHGLGDSPFSFIDVAQHLADQGYLVRSILLPGHGSKVADLMLPSLEDWQNVVHHHTQLLKAQTDEVWLGGYSTGANLVTSEALKDDNIAGLLLFSPAFKPGSSTVKFAKIASYFVTWADQDPETNPIRYNSLPMHGAAVYYDTVKVVQQDLKGKKYTKPVFMIASEGDHVIDTTFATSVFKTQFTNVKNHLVWQGENTFPANNATTFSMNRPDLKIVDGSHMGLLFSPINPEYGENGAVRICSNGQTEEQELACEEGADVWFSAYGVKEEGKIFARLTYNPYFEQSMEMLDHVMSKK
;
A
#
# COMPACT_ATOMS: atom_id res chain seq x y z
N MET A 1 92.55 -17.16 18.55
CA MET A 1 91.40 -17.18 19.48
C MET A 1 90.25 -16.44 18.83
N ILE A 2 89.17 -17.18 18.50
CA ILE A 2 87.76 -16.75 18.50
C ILE A 2 87.39 -15.63 17.49
N SER A 3 86.95 -16.00 16.27
CA SER A 3 85.56 -15.86 15.70
C SER A 3 85.04 -14.41 15.63
N SER A 4 84.48 -13.83 14.56
CA SER A 4 83.51 -14.29 13.54
C SER A 4 83.48 -13.24 12.38
N LEU A 5 83.56 -13.57 11.09
CA LEU A 5 82.47 -13.89 10.13
C LEU A 5 81.04 -13.38 10.47
N PHE A 6 80.53 -12.38 9.74
CA PHE A 6 79.49 -12.55 8.69
C PHE A 6 78.81 -11.23 8.28
N SER A 7 78.63 -11.08 6.96
CA SER A 7 77.74 -10.15 6.27
C SER A 7 76.29 -10.15 6.78
N ARG A 8 75.63 -8.99 6.74
CA ARG A 8 74.16 -8.86 6.65
C ARG A 8 73.84 -7.66 5.75
N PHE A 9 73.59 -7.89 4.45
CA PHE A 9 72.26 -8.02 3.83
C PHE A 9 71.34 -6.81 4.06
N ALA A 10 71.17 -6.03 3.00
CA ALA A 10 70.13 -5.02 2.85
C ALA A 10 68.75 -5.69 2.97
N VAL A 11 67.96 -5.25 3.95
CA VAL A 11 66.55 -5.62 4.07
C VAL A 11 65.76 -4.73 3.12
N ILE A 12 65.43 -5.26 1.94
CA ILE A 12 64.36 -4.71 1.09
C ILE A 12 63.06 -5.06 1.80
N GLY A 13 62.47 -4.08 2.48
CA GLY A 13 61.14 -4.21 3.06
C GLY A 13 60.10 -4.24 1.94
N SER A 14 59.60 -5.44 1.63
CA SER A 14 58.40 -5.61 0.81
C SER A 14 57.19 -5.10 1.58
N LEU A 15 56.72 -3.89 1.28
CA LEU A 15 55.36 -3.46 1.66
C LEU A 15 54.37 -4.32 0.86
N ALA A 16 53.90 -5.41 1.48
CA ALA A 16 52.70 -6.10 1.02
C ALA A 16 51.51 -5.21 1.37
N ILE A 17 51.05 -4.42 0.39
CA ILE A 17 49.75 -3.76 0.46
C ILE A 17 48.71 -4.87 0.30
N LEU A 18 48.28 -5.43 1.43
CA LEU A 18 47.04 -6.20 1.49
C LEU A 18 45.91 -5.21 1.22
N GLY A 19 45.54 -5.05 -0.05
CA GLY A 19 44.29 -4.46 -0.43
C GLY A 19 43.17 -5.34 0.09
N ALA A 20 42.72 -5.06 1.31
CA ALA A 20 41.42 -5.54 1.75
C ALA A 20 40.39 -4.86 0.86
N CYS A 21 39.90 -5.57 -0.16
CA CYS A 21 38.65 -5.22 -0.79
C CYS A 21 37.57 -5.37 0.29
N SER A 22 37.30 -4.31 1.05
CA SER A 22 36.03 -4.18 1.73
C SER A 22 34.98 -4.04 0.63
N GLN A 23 34.43 -5.16 0.15
CA GLN A 23 33.13 -5.11 -0.48
C GLN A 23 32.19 -4.60 0.61
N SER A 24 31.87 -3.31 0.58
CA SER A 24 30.67 -2.83 1.26
C SER A 24 29.52 -3.62 0.64
N THR A 25 29.02 -4.62 1.35
CA THR A 25 27.84 -5.37 0.94
C THR A 25 26.66 -4.43 1.12
N THR A 26 26.40 -3.58 0.13
CA THR A 26 25.21 -2.75 0.09
C THR A 26 24.02 -3.71 0.08
N ASP A 27 23.13 -3.59 1.07
CA ASP A 27 21.92 -4.41 1.16
C ASP A 27 21.10 -4.23 -0.12
N ALA A 28 20.78 -5.35 -0.78
CA ALA A 28 20.12 -5.40 -2.07
C ALA A 28 18.73 -4.74 -2.05
N ASN A 29 18.09 -4.61 -0.89
CA ASN A 29 16.82 -3.87 -0.76
C ASN A 29 16.95 -2.39 -1.14
N TYR A 30 18.14 -1.81 -0.94
CA TYR A 30 18.40 -0.38 -1.10
C TYR A 30 19.17 -0.04 -2.39
N VAL A 31 19.28 -1.00 -3.32
CA VAL A 31 19.88 -0.81 -4.65
C VAL A 31 18.78 -0.98 -5.71
N PRO A 32 18.45 0.03 -6.51
CA PRO A 32 17.37 -0.09 -7.49
C PRO A 32 17.75 -1.04 -8.64
N SER A 33 16.74 -1.62 -9.27
CA SER A 33 16.86 -2.30 -10.57
C SER A 33 17.19 -1.30 -11.68
N ASP A 34 17.67 -1.82 -12.81
CA ASP A 34 17.98 -0.97 -13.97
C ASP A 34 16.72 -0.41 -14.66
N THR A 35 15.61 -1.15 -14.61
CA THR A 35 14.34 -0.80 -15.27
C THR A 35 13.13 -1.18 -14.43
N LEU A 36 11.96 -0.69 -14.83
CA LEU A 36 10.65 -1.15 -14.34
C LEU A 36 10.14 -2.33 -15.18
N PRO A 37 9.24 -3.18 -14.64
CA PRO A 37 8.52 -4.16 -15.47
C PRO A 37 7.59 -3.46 -16.46
N ASP A 38 7.38 -4.08 -17.62
CA ASP A 38 6.32 -3.66 -18.53
C ASP A 38 4.94 -3.90 -17.88
N TYR A 39 4.00 -3.01 -18.16
CA TYR A 39 2.63 -3.03 -17.67
C TYR A 39 1.61 -2.83 -18.79
N SER A 40 2.06 -2.89 -20.05
CA SER A 40 1.27 -2.61 -21.25
C SER A 40 0.84 -3.87 -22.04
N GLN A 41 0.92 -5.05 -21.41
CA GLN A 41 0.61 -6.33 -22.04
C GLN A 41 -0.82 -6.39 -22.58
N ASN A 42 -1.06 -7.13 -23.67
CA ASN A 42 -2.36 -7.18 -24.35
C ASN A 42 -3.45 -7.94 -23.58
N SER A 43 -3.08 -8.67 -22.51
CA SER A 43 -4.03 -9.39 -21.67
C SER A 43 -3.58 -9.38 -20.21
N PHE A 44 -4.54 -9.51 -19.30
CA PHE A 44 -4.24 -9.56 -17.87
C PHE A 44 -3.46 -10.83 -17.48
N GLN A 45 -3.69 -11.96 -18.16
CA GLN A 45 -2.92 -13.18 -17.94
C GLN A 45 -1.44 -12.98 -18.28
N GLN A 46 -1.15 -12.38 -19.45
CA GLN A 46 0.22 -12.06 -19.85
C GLN A 46 0.89 -11.11 -18.85
N TYR A 47 0.17 -10.10 -18.36
CA TYR A 47 0.65 -9.20 -17.31
C TYR A 47 1.00 -9.95 -16.01
N MET A 48 0.16 -10.88 -15.54
CA MET A 48 0.47 -11.70 -14.36
C MET A 48 1.71 -12.57 -14.58
N ASP A 49 1.81 -13.24 -15.73
CA ASP A 49 2.92 -14.15 -16.04
C ASP A 49 4.26 -13.39 -16.11
N GLU A 50 4.29 -12.26 -16.83
CA GLU A 50 5.50 -11.44 -16.96
C GLU A 50 5.86 -10.73 -15.65
N THR A 51 4.87 -10.29 -14.87
CA THR A 51 5.12 -9.74 -13.53
C THR A 51 5.70 -10.80 -12.60
N LYS A 52 5.21 -12.06 -12.67
CA LYS A 52 5.78 -13.17 -11.89
C LYS A 52 7.23 -13.43 -12.25
N GLN A 53 7.56 -13.45 -13.53
CA GLN A 53 8.93 -13.58 -13.97
C GLN A 53 9.79 -12.43 -13.41
N TRP A 54 9.34 -11.18 -13.59
CA TRP A 54 10.06 -10.01 -13.12
C TRP A 54 10.32 -10.02 -11.61
N LEU A 55 9.30 -10.30 -10.80
CA LEU A 55 9.44 -10.37 -9.34
C LEU A 55 10.36 -11.51 -8.91
N THR A 56 10.32 -12.67 -9.59
CA THR A 56 11.22 -13.78 -9.30
C THR A 56 12.70 -13.38 -9.47
N GLU A 57 12.99 -12.52 -10.46
CA GLU A 57 14.35 -12.07 -10.77
C GLU A 57 14.81 -10.88 -9.89
N HIS A 58 13.90 -9.98 -9.50
CA HIS A 58 14.25 -8.67 -8.94
C HIS A 58 13.91 -8.49 -7.46
N ARG A 59 13.09 -9.37 -6.87
CA ARG A 59 12.69 -9.32 -5.47
C ARG A 59 13.81 -9.81 -4.54
N VAL A 60 13.96 -9.14 -3.41
CA VAL A 60 14.77 -9.64 -2.28
C VAL A 60 13.84 -10.37 -1.30
N PHE A 61 13.81 -11.69 -1.39
CA PHE A 61 12.90 -12.53 -0.62
C PHE A 61 13.17 -12.49 0.90
N LYS A 62 12.10 -12.50 1.70
CA LYS A 62 12.12 -12.43 3.17
C LYS A 62 11.93 -13.79 3.83
N SER A 63 11.52 -14.78 3.06
CA SER A 63 11.24 -16.13 3.52
C SER A 63 11.78 -17.18 2.55
N ASN A 64 11.85 -18.43 3.02
CA ASN A 64 12.22 -19.57 2.17
C ASN A 64 11.04 -20.10 1.34
N ASP A 65 9.81 -19.64 1.59
CA ASP A 65 8.62 -20.01 0.84
C ASP A 65 8.37 -18.96 -0.27
N LEU A 66 9.17 -19.09 -1.34
CA LEU A 66 9.18 -18.12 -2.44
C LEU A 66 7.82 -18.00 -3.13
N GLU A 67 7.09 -19.10 -3.28
CA GLU A 67 5.78 -19.09 -3.93
C GLU A 67 4.73 -18.40 -3.07
N LYS A 68 4.73 -18.64 -1.76
CA LYS A 68 3.85 -17.90 -0.84
C LYS A 68 4.17 -16.40 -0.89
N GLU A 69 5.44 -16.03 -0.82
CA GLU A 69 5.85 -14.63 -0.85
C GLU A 69 5.56 -13.93 -2.20
N LEU A 70 5.72 -14.63 -3.33
CA LEU A 70 5.26 -14.14 -4.62
C LEU A 70 3.75 -13.94 -4.62
N SER A 71 2.97 -14.90 -4.11
CA SER A 71 1.50 -14.82 -4.14
C SER A 71 0.92 -13.59 -3.42
N VAL A 72 1.61 -13.07 -2.40
CA VAL A 72 1.21 -11.86 -1.67
C VAL A 72 1.74 -10.56 -2.29
N ASN A 73 2.44 -10.62 -3.44
CA ASN A 73 2.93 -9.44 -4.16
C ASN A 73 2.45 -9.39 -5.63
N LEU A 74 2.02 -10.51 -6.20
CA LEU A 74 1.61 -10.58 -7.60
C LEU A 74 0.28 -9.88 -7.85
N PRO A 75 0.10 -9.27 -9.04
CA PRO A 75 -1.23 -8.93 -9.51
C PRO A 75 -2.06 -10.20 -9.67
N PHE A 76 -3.37 -10.10 -9.46
CA PHE A 76 -4.25 -11.25 -9.49
C PHE A 76 -5.62 -10.94 -10.13
N GLU A 77 -6.25 -11.98 -10.64
CA GLU A 77 -7.62 -11.97 -11.16
C GLU A 77 -8.45 -13.03 -10.45
N ILE A 78 -9.62 -12.64 -9.94
CA ILE A 78 -10.60 -13.58 -9.40
C ILE A 78 -11.80 -13.59 -10.33
N LYS A 79 -12.03 -14.73 -10.98
CA LYS A 79 -13.20 -14.96 -11.83
C LYS A 79 -14.36 -15.43 -10.97
N PRO A 80 -15.54 -14.78 -11.07
CA PRO A 80 -16.71 -15.18 -10.32
C PRO A 80 -17.27 -16.50 -10.86
N ASN A 81 -17.76 -17.36 -9.96
CA ASN A 81 -18.45 -18.59 -10.35
C ASN A 81 -19.77 -18.31 -11.11
N LYS A 82 -20.42 -17.18 -10.80
CA LYS A 82 -21.65 -16.71 -11.46
C LYS A 82 -21.47 -15.25 -11.89
N PRO A 83 -20.90 -15.01 -13.09
CA PRO A 83 -20.61 -13.65 -13.55
C PRO A 83 -21.87 -12.79 -13.68
N ASN A 84 -21.82 -11.57 -13.15
CA ASN A 84 -22.89 -10.57 -13.24
C ASN A 84 -22.70 -9.57 -14.41
N GLY A 85 -21.67 -9.78 -15.23
CA GLY A 85 -21.29 -8.96 -16.38
C GLY A 85 -20.44 -7.74 -16.04
N LYS A 86 -20.16 -7.47 -14.75
CA LYS A 86 -19.42 -6.29 -14.29
C LYS A 86 -17.99 -6.63 -13.84
N GLY A 87 -17.10 -5.65 -13.98
CA GLY A 87 -15.71 -5.74 -13.56
C GLY A 87 -15.35 -4.74 -12.45
N VAL A 88 -14.38 -5.09 -11.62
CA VAL A 88 -13.75 -4.19 -10.65
C VAL A 88 -12.23 -4.23 -10.81
N LEU A 89 -11.61 -3.05 -11.01
CA LEU A 89 -10.15 -2.90 -10.96
C LEU A 89 -9.75 -2.29 -9.61
N LEU A 90 -8.84 -2.92 -8.89
CA LEU A 90 -8.38 -2.54 -7.56
C LEU A 90 -6.90 -2.12 -7.58
N VAL A 91 -6.59 -0.95 -7.01
CA VAL A 91 -5.26 -0.32 -7.05
C VAL A 91 -4.77 -0.01 -5.63
N HIS A 92 -3.67 -0.65 -5.22
CA HIS A 92 -3.11 -0.54 -3.86
C HIS A 92 -2.43 0.82 -3.59
N GLY A 93 -2.03 1.02 -2.32
CA GLY A 93 -1.35 2.23 -1.85
C GLY A 93 0.17 2.20 -2.03
N LEU A 94 0.82 3.34 -1.83
CA LEU A 94 2.28 3.45 -1.86
C LEU A 94 2.95 2.52 -0.84
N GLY A 95 3.96 1.77 -1.29
CA GLY A 95 4.72 0.83 -0.48
C GLY A 95 4.00 -0.50 -0.21
N ASP A 96 2.77 -0.65 -0.69
CA ASP A 96 1.96 -1.86 -0.51
C ASP A 96 1.98 -2.75 -1.76
N SER A 97 1.13 -3.78 -1.78
CA SER A 97 1.00 -4.73 -2.89
C SER A 97 -0.46 -5.03 -3.26
N PRO A 98 -0.74 -5.74 -4.37
CA PRO A 98 -2.11 -6.17 -4.72
C PRO A 98 -2.83 -6.91 -3.59
N PHE A 99 -2.08 -7.59 -2.71
CA PHE A 99 -2.64 -8.34 -1.58
C PHE A 99 -3.47 -7.47 -0.62
N SER A 100 -3.26 -6.15 -0.58
CA SER A 100 -4.13 -5.21 0.16
C SER A 100 -5.61 -5.38 -0.15
N PHE A 101 -5.94 -5.92 -1.33
CA PHE A 101 -7.31 -6.09 -1.78
C PHE A 101 -7.82 -7.53 -1.74
N ILE A 102 -7.05 -8.50 -1.23
CA ILE A 102 -7.39 -9.92 -1.39
C ILE A 102 -8.79 -10.27 -0.83
N ASP A 103 -9.13 -9.77 0.37
CA ASP A 103 -10.42 -10.06 1.00
C ASP A 103 -11.57 -9.30 0.33
N VAL A 104 -11.37 -8.02 0.00
CA VAL A 104 -12.35 -7.21 -0.74
C VAL A 104 -12.62 -7.82 -2.12
N ALA A 105 -11.58 -8.30 -2.80
CA ALA A 105 -11.69 -8.91 -4.11
C ALA A 105 -12.42 -10.25 -4.05
N GLN A 106 -12.17 -11.05 -3.02
CA GLN A 106 -12.89 -12.30 -2.81
C GLN A 106 -14.38 -12.05 -2.56
N HIS A 107 -14.72 -11.10 -1.67
CA HIS A 107 -16.10 -10.69 -1.42
C HIS A 107 -16.81 -10.27 -2.72
N LEU A 108 -16.19 -9.38 -3.51
CA LEU A 108 -16.73 -8.92 -4.79
C LEU A 108 -16.88 -10.07 -5.80
N ALA A 109 -15.92 -10.99 -5.89
CA ALA A 109 -16.04 -12.14 -6.78
C ALA A 109 -17.20 -13.06 -6.39
N ASP A 110 -17.46 -13.21 -5.10
CA ASP A 110 -18.60 -13.97 -4.58
C ASP A 110 -19.95 -13.30 -4.94
N GLN A 111 -19.97 -11.97 -5.09
CA GLN A 111 -21.11 -11.21 -5.63
C GLN A 111 -21.20 -11.21 -7.16
N GLY A 112 -20.32 -11.93 -7.85
CA GLY A 112 -20.38 -12.15 -9.29
C GLY A 112 -19.53 -11.19 -10.14
N TYR A 113 -18.70 -10.34 -9.54
CA TYR A 113 -17.84 -9.41 -10.28
C TYR A 113 -16.56 -10.10 -10.78
N LEU A 114 -16.10 -9.75 -11.98
CA LEU A 114 -14.72 -10.04 -12.40
C LEU A 114 -13.78 -9.05 -11.71
N VAL A 115 -12.92 -9.52 -10.82
CA VAL A 115 -12.06 -8.62 -10.02
C VAL A 115 -10.61 -8.78 -10.42
N ARG A 116 -9.92 -7.65 -10.61
CA ARG A 116 -8.48 -7.59 -10.85
C ARG A 116 -7.83 -6.66 -9.85
N SER A 117 -6.70 -7.06 -9.29
CA SER A 117 -5.80 -6.14 -8.57
C SER A 117 -4.46 -6.05 -9.31
N ILE A 118 -4.00 -4.83 -9.53
CA ILE A 118 -2.76 -4.53 -10.27
C ILE A 118 -1.64 -4.13 -9.33
N LEU A 119 -0.41 -4.44 -9.73
CA LEU A 119 0.82 -4.02 -9.07
C LEU A 119 1.33 -2.71 -9.70
N LEU A 120 1.42 -1.65 -8.90
CA LEU A 120 1.99 -0.38 -9.36
C LEU A 120 3.50 -0.53 -9.59
N PRO A 121 4.05 -0.04 -10.72
CA PRO A 121 5.49 -0.08 -10.99
C PRO A 121 6.34 0.44 -9.81
N GLY A 122 7.40 -0.30 -9.49
CA GLY A 122 8.29 -0.05 -8.33
C GLY A 122 7.90 -0.78 -7.04
N HIS A 123 6.75 -1.45 -7.00
CA HIS A 123 6.27 -2.21 -5.84
C HIS A 123 6.49 -3.71 -6.02
N GLY A 124 6.40 -4.46 -4.91
CA GLY A 124 6.42 -5.93 -4.89
C GLY A 124 7.79 -6.58 -5.12
N SER A 125 8.82 -5.83 -5.51
CA SER A 125 10.20 -6.30 -5.71
C SER A 125 11.09 -5.92 -4.52
N LYS A 126 11.78 -4.78 -4.59
CA LYS A 126 12.64 -4.24 -3.53
C LYS A 126 12.37 -2.75 -3.38
N VAL A 127 12.49 -2.24 -2.16
CA VAL A 127 12.04 -0.87 -1.84
C VAL A 127 12.76 0.21 -2.65
N ALA A 128 14.01 -0.01 -3.05
CA ALA A 128 14.73 0.92 -3.95
C ALA A 128 14.10 1.06 -5.34
N ASP A 129 13.32 0.08 -5.82
CA ASP A 129 12.63 0.19 -7.12
C ASP A 129 11.57 1.29 -7.12
N LEU A 130 11.12 1.76 -5.95
CA LEU A 130 10.28 2.97 -5.83
C LEU A 130 11.02 4.27 -6.17
N MET A 131 12.32 4.23 -6.48
CA MET A 131 13.06 5.36 -7.03
C MET A 131 12.89 5.53 -8.55
N LEU A 132 12.33 4.53 -9.23
CA LEU A 132 12.23 4.48 -10.69
C LEU A 132 10.93 5.07 -11.27
N PRO A 133 9.72 4.84 -10.69
CA PRO A 133 8.48 5.20 -11.38
C PRO A 133 8.28 6.71 -11.48
N SER A 134 7.69 7.14 -12.58
CA SER A 134 7.10 8.46 -12.76
C SER A 134 5.62 8.46 -12.38
N LEU A 135 5.00 9.64 -12.33
CA LEU A 135 3.55 9.75 -12.17
C LEU A 135 2.83 9.11 -13.36
N GLU A 136 3.37 9.33 -14.56
CA GLU A 136 2.84 8.82 -15.81
C GLU A 136 2.83 7.30 -15.83
N ASP A 137 3.85 6.62 -15.30
CA ASP A 137 3.87 5.16 -15.20
C ASP A 137 2.69 4.63 -14.38
N TRP A 138 2.44 5.24 -13.21
CA TRP A 138 1.31 4.87 -12.34
C TRP A 138 -0.04 5.21 -12.95
N GLN A 139 -0.17 6.32 -13.68
CA GLN A 139 -1.41 6.64 -14.39
C GLN A 139 -1.66 5.71 -15.57
N ASN A 140 -0.61 5.38 -16.32
CA ASN A 140 -0.70 4.55 -17.53
C ASN A 140 -1.05 3.10 -17.20
N VAL A 141 -0.49 2.51 -16.13
CA VAL A 141 -0.87 1.15 -15.71
C VAL A 141 -2.35 1.09 -15.30
N VAL A 142 -2.85 2.09 -14.57
CA VAL A 142 -4.27 2.16 -14.17
C VAL A 142 -5.16 2.32 -15.40
N HIS A 143 -4.81 3.22 -16.31
CA HIS A 143 -5.56 3.44 -17.55
C HIS A 143 -5.59 2.18 -18.41
N HIS A 144 -4.43 1.57 -18.65
CA HIS A 144 -4.29 0.37 -19.47
C HIS A 144 -5.17 -0.78 -18.97
N HIS A 145 -5.07 -1.12 -17.68
CA HIS A 145 -5.87 -2.20 -17.10
C HIS A 145 -7.36 -1.87 -16.98
N THR A 146 -7.72 -0.59 -16.85
CA THR A 146 -9.12 -0.14 -16.94
C THR A 146 -9.67 -0.45 -18.33
N GLN A 147 -8.92 -0.14 -19.39
CA GLN A 147 -9.33 -0.39 -20.78
C GLN A 147 -9.40 -1.89 -21.09
N LEU A 148 -8.45 -2.69 -20.60
CA LEU A 148 -8.50 -4.16 -20.73
C LEU A 148 -9.70 -4.78 -20.02
N LEU A 149 -10.13 -4.22 -18.89
CA LEU A 149 -11.30 -4.69 -18.16
C LEU A 149 -12.60 -4.30 -18.87
N LYS A 150 -12.70 -3.04 -19.34
CA LYS A 150 -13.85 -2.56 -20.13
C LYS A 150 -14.08 -3.38 -21.41
N ALA A 151 -13.03 -3.93 -22.01
CA ALA A 151 -13.16 -4.80 -23.17
C ALA A 151 -13.80 -6.17 -22.85
N GLN A 152 -13.90 -6.56 -21.57
CA GLN A 152 -14.36 -7.89 -21.13
C GLN A 152 -15.63 -7.84 -20.27
N THR A 153 -16.11 -6.64 -19.91
CA THR A 153 -17.24 -6.46 -18.99
C THR A 153 -18.14 -5.32 -19.45
N ASP A 154 -19.44 -5.42 -19.17
CA ASP A 154 -20.44 -4.43 -19.56
C ASP A 154 -20.33 -3.13 -18.74
N GLU A 155 -19.79 -3.21 -17.52
CA GLU A 155 -19.73 -2.12 -16.56
C GLU A 155 -18.47 -2.26 -15.70
N VAL A 156 -17.70 -1.19 -15.51
CA VAL A 156 -16.45 -1.21 -14.73
C VAL A 156 -16.52 -0.27 -13.53
N TRP A 157 -16.14 -0.79 -12.37
CA TRP A 157 -15.88 -0.02 -11.16
C TRP A 157 -14.39 0.07 -10.91
N LEU A 158 -13.95 1.19 -10.33
CA LEU A 158 -12.56 1.35 -9.92
C LEU A 158 -12.50 1.48 -8.41
N GLY A 159 -11.64 0.69 -7.78
CA GLY A 159 -11.37 0.74 -6.36
C GLY A 159 -9.91 1.07 -6.08
N GLY A 160 -9.67 1.85 -5.02
CA GLY A 160 -8.32 2.31 -4.71
C GLY A 160 -8.10 2.52 -3.23
N TYR A 161 -6.91 2.14 -2.78
CA TYR A 161 -6.44 2.32 -1.41
C TYR A 161 -5.38 3.41 -1.37
N SER A 162 -5.52 4.40 -0.48
CA SER A 162 -4.50 5.44 -0.27
C SER A 162 -4.09 6.14 -1.56
N THR A 163 -2.82 6.01 -2.00
CA THR A 163 -2.34 6.52 -3.30
C THR A 163 -3.13 5.96 -4.48
N GLY A 164 -3.51 4.69 -4.46
CA GLY A 164 -4.35 4.07 -5.48
C GLY A 164 -5.73 4.74 -5.58
N ALA A 165 -6.28 5.21 -4.46
CA ALA A 165 -7.53 5.98 -4.43
C ALA A 165 -7.42 7.29 -5.22
N ASN A 166 -6.26 7.96 -5.17
CA ASN A 166 -6.00 9.17 -5.95
C ASN A 166 -6.04 8.85 -7.46
N LEU A 167 -5.33 7.80 -7.86
CA LEU A 167 -5.21 7.37 -9.26
C LEU A 167 -6.57 6.99 -9.85
N VAL A 168 -7.34 6.12 -9.18
CA VAL A 168 -8.64 5.68 -9.69
C VAL A 168 -9.68 6.80 -9.69
N THR A 169 -9.62 7.72 -8.74
CA THR A 169 -10.52 8.88 -8.71
C THR A 169 -10.24 9.81 -9.90
N SER A 170 -8.95 10.09 -10.18
CA SER A 170 -8.56 10.86 -11.35
C SER A 170 -8.92 10.18 -12.67
N GLU A 171 -8.78 8.86 -12.77
CA GLU A 171 -9.21 8.09 -13.95
C GLU A 171 -10.73 8.18 -14.15
N ALA A 172 -11.51 7.92 -13.11
CA ALA A 172 -12.98 7.97 -13.17
C ALA A 172 -13.54 9.36 -13.48
N LEU A 173 -12.84 10.44 -13.10
CA LEU A 173 -13.22 11.82 -13.43
C LEU A 173 -12.94 12.19 -14.90
N LYS A 174 -12.20 11.35 -15.63
CA LYS A 174 -11.88 11.54 -17.05
C LYS A 174 -12.64 10.57 -17.97
N ASP A 175 -13.26 9.54 -17.41
CA ASP A 175 -14.03 8.53 -18.15
C ASP A 175 -15.48 8.39 -17.63
N ASP A 176 -16.42 8.88 -18.43
CA ASP A 176 -17.86 8.80 -18.13
C ASP A 176 -18.40 7.36 -18.10
N ASN A 177 -17.68 6.38 -18.63
CA ASN A 177 -18.11 4.97 -18.65
C ASN A 177 -17.75 4.19 -17.37
N ILE A 178 -16.97 4.77 -16.46
CA ILE A 178 -16.75 4.16 -15.14
C ILE A 178 -18.05 4.22 -14.34
N ALA A 179 -18.48 3.13 -13.72
CA ALA A 179 -19.78 3.05 -13.06
C ALA A 179 -19.81 3.64 -11.65
N GLY A 180 -18.67 3.64 -10.96
CA GLY A 180 -18.55 4.14 -9.60
C GLY A 180 -17.17 3.91 -9.01
N LEU A 181 -16.98 4.37 -7.77
CA LEU A 181 -15.71 4.31 -7.04
C LEU A 181 -15.83 3.55 -5.71
N LEU A 182 -14.80 2.79 -5.38
CA LEU A 182 -14.63 2.11 -4.09
C LEU A 182 -13.35 2.62 -3.41
N LEU A 183 -13.48 3.53 -2.45
CA LEU A 183 -12.35 4.28 -1.91
C LEU A 183 -12.03 3.88 -0.47
N PHE A 184 -10.79 3.45 -0.25
CA PHE A 184 -10.30 3.01 1.06
C PHE A 184 -9.20 3.98 1.52
N SER A 185 -9.40 4.67 2.64
CA SER A 185 -8.51 5.72 3.18
C SER A 185 -7.90 6.60 2.08
N PRO A 186 -8.71 7.31 1.28
CA PRO A 186 -8.21 8.02 0.10
C PRO A 186 -7.23 9.12 0.49
N ALA A 187 -6.01 9.04 -0.05
CA ALA A 187 -4.92 9.94 0.28
C ALA A 187 -4.97 11.26 -0.51
N PHE A 188 -6.14 11.89 -0.60
CA PHE A 188 -6.35 13.11 -1.39
C PHE A 188 -5.57 14.30 -0.85
N LYS A 189 -5.09 14.25 0.39
CA LYS A 189 -4.20 15.23 0.99
C LYS A 189 -3.37 14.55 2.09
N PRO A 190 -2.04 14.75 2.14
CA PRO A 190 -1.20 14.20 3.20
C PRO A 190 -1.55 14.82 4.55
N GLY A 191 -1.40 14.05 5.64
CA GLY A 191 -1.63 14.54 7.01
C GLY A 191 -0.63 15.63 7.43
N SER A 192 0.59 15.58 6.90
CA SER A 192 1.60 16.62 7.11
C SER A 192 1.80 17.50 5.87
N SER A 193 1.81 18.82 6.09
CA SER A 193 2.14 19.78 5.03
C SER A 193 3.62 19.74 4.61
N THR A 194 4.51 19.04 5.32
CA THR A 194 5.94 18.92 4.97
C THR A 194 6.16 18.09 3.71
N VAL A 195 5.25 17.15 3.41
CA VAL A 195 5.29 16.29 2.21
C VAL A 195 5.30 17.12 0.91
N LYS A 196 4.81 18.37 0.94
CA LYS A 196 4.86 19.27 -0.23
C LYS A 196 6.27 19.58 -0.72
N PHE A 197 7.27 19.44 0.15
CA PHE A 197 8.67 19.65 -0.18
C PHE A 197 9.39 18.37 -0.62
N ALA A 198 8.71 17.21 -0.61
CA ALA A 198 9.33 15.92 -0.90
C ALA A 198 10.04 15.89 -2.27
N LYS A 199 9.45 16.50 -3.30
CA LYS A 199 10.05 16.62 -4.64
C LYS A 199 11.33 17.46 -4.68
N ILE A 200 11.46 18.44 -3.79
CA ILE A 200 12.69 19.25 -3.69
C ILE A 200 13.72 18.49 -2.85
N ALA A 201 13.27 17.90 -1.74
CA ALA A 201 14.11 17.11 -0.85
C ALA A 201 14.65 15.84 -1.53
N SER A 202 13.92 15.22 -2.47
CA SER A 202 14.37 14.03 -3.20
C SER A 202 15.64 14.24 -4.03
N TYR A 203 15.98 15.49 -4.39
CA TYR A 203 17.25 15.81 -5.05
C TYR A 203 18.46 15.79 -4.10
N PHE A 204 18.23 15.79 -2.78
CA PHE A 204 19.27 15.93 -1.75
C PHE A 204 19.23 14.83 -0.68
N VAL A 205 18.10 14.12 -0.56
CA VAL A 205 17.83 13.07 0.42
C VAL A 205 17.20 11.90 -0.31
N THR A 206 17.80 10.72 -0.20
CA THR A 206 17.35 9.52 -0.90
C THR A 206 16.19 8.82 -0.17
N TRP A 207 16.23 8.78 1.16
CA TRP A 207 15.27 8.04 1.99
C TRP A 207 14.48 8.99 2.88
N ALA A 208 13.15 8.91 2.81
CA ALA A 208 12.25 9.56 3.76
C ALA A 208 12.26 8.79 5.09
N ASP A 209 12.34 7.47 4.98
CA ASP A 209 12.47 6.53 6.07
C ASP A 209 13.24 5.29 5.58
N GLN A 210 14.02 4.67 6.47
CA GLN A 210 14.84 3.51 6.15
C GLN A 210 14.87 2.54 7.33
N ASP A 211 14.05 1.51 7.24
CA ASP A 211 13.87 0.46 8.23
C ASP A 211 14.24 -0.91 7.66
N PRO A 212 14.67 -1.89 8.49
CA PRO A 212 14.90 -3.25 8.01
C PRO A 212 13.69 -3.80 7.25
N GLU A 213 13.90 -4.20 6.00
CA GLU A 213 12.86 -4.78 5.15
C GLU A 213 12.56 -6.23 5.57
N THR A 214 11.70 -6.41 6.56
CA THR A 214 11.30 -7.70 7.14
C THR A 214 9.90 -8.15 6.73
N ASN A 215 9.05 -7.21 6.28
CA ASN A 215 7.68 -7.52 5.89
C ASN A 215 7.64 -8.07 4.45
N PRO A 216 7.04 -9.26 4.21
CA PRO A 216 6.99 -9.86 2.87
C PRO A 216 5.93 -9.21 1.96
N ILE A 217 4.98 -8.43 2.49
CA ILE A 217 3.81 -7.95 1.73
C ILE A 217 3.95 -6.49 1.32
N ARG A 218 4.60 -5.69 2.17
CA ARG A 218 4.77 -4.24 1.99
C ARG A 218 6.18 -3.82 2.37
N TYR A 219 6.61 -2.69 1.86
CA TYR A 219 7.85 -2.06 2.29
C TYR A 219 7.71 -1.40 3.65
N ASN A 220 8.77 -1.47 4.43
CA ASN A 220 8.91 -0.73 5.69
C ASN A 220 9.51 0.66 5.43
N SER A 221 10.43 0.76 4.48
CA SER A 221 11.09 2.00 4.09
C SER A 221 10.33 2.78 3.02
N LEU A 222 10.69 4.06 2.85
CA LEU A 222 10.13 4.92 1.81
C LEU A 222 11.23 5.78 1.17
N PRO A 223 11.55 5.58 -0.12
CA PRO A 223 12.42 6.52 -0.81
C PRO A 223 11.70 7.85 -1.07
N MET A 224 12.45 8.96 -1.01
CA MET A 224 11.93 10.30 -1.21
C MET A 224 11.30 10.50 -2.59
N HIS A 225 11.82 9.79 -3.61
CA HIS A 225 11.24 9.80 -4.95
C HIS A 225 9.81 9.21 -4.97
N GLY A 226 9.61 8.04 -4.36
CA GLY A 226 8.27 7.45 -4.20
C GLY A 226 7.30 8.40 -3.48
N ALA A 227 7.77 9.07 -2.42
CA ALA A 227 7.00 10.11 -1.72
C ALA A 227 6.66 11.31 -2.62
N ALA A 228 7.59 11.72 -3.49
CA ALA A 228 7.39 12.81 -4.45
C ALA A 228 6.36 12.45 -5.53
N VAL A 229 6.40 11.23 -6.07
CA VAL A 229 5.42 10.75 -7.06
C VAL A 229 4.04 10.66 -6.42
N TYR A 230 3.93 10.13 -5.19
CA TYR A 230 2.68 10.19 -4.43
C TYR A 230 2.16 11.62 -4.31
N TYR A 231 3.00 12.58 -3.94
CA TYR A 231 2.58 13.97 -3.84
C TYR A 231 2.15 14.56 -5.19
N ASP A 232 2.72 14.11 -6.30
CA ASP A 232 2.25 14.47 -7.63
C ASP A 232 0.86 13.87 -7.93
N THR A 233 0.53 12.66 -7.46
CA THR A 233 -0.86 12.12 -7.51
C THR A 233 -1.85 12.99 -6.73
N VAL A 234 -1.46 13.49 -5.56
CA VAL A 234 -2.27 14.39 -4.71
C VAL A 234 -2.61 15.66 -5.48
N LYS A 235 -1.62 16.29 -6.15
CA LYS A 235 -1.86 17.51 -6.93
C LYS A 235 -2.85 17.26 -8.05
N VAL A 236 -2.70 16.15 -8.78
CA VAL A 236 -3.59 15.81 -9.89
C VAL A 236 -5.01 15.57 -9.40
N VAL A 237 -5.22 14.73 -8.38
CA VAL A 237 -6.58 14.43 -7.91
C VAL A 237 -7.27 15.64 -7.30
N GLN A 238 -6.54 16.50 -6.55
CA GLN A 238 -7.11 17.75 -6.04
C GLN A 238 -7.49 18.70 -7.17
N GLN A 239 -6.68 18.78 -8.23
CA GLN A 239 -6.97 19.60 -9.40
C GLN A 239 -8.16 19.04 -10.19
N ASP A 240 -8.25 17.73 -10.35
CA ASP A 240 -9.36 17.06 -11.05
C ASP A 240 -10.69 17.22 -10.29
N LEU A 241 -10.66 17.19 -8.96
CA LEU A 241 -11.83 17.41 -8.10
C LEU A 241 -12.25 18.88 -7.99
N LYS A 242 -11.35 19.82 -8.31
CA LYS A 242 -11.60 21.25 -8.14
C LYS A 242 -12.75 21.73 -9.01
N GLY A 243 -13.87 22.07 -8.38
CA GLY A 243 -15.06 22.60 -9.05
C GLY A 243 -15.86 21.54 -9.83
N LYS A 244 -15.51 20.25 -9.75
CA LYS A 244 -16.26 19.16 -10.37
C LYS A 244 -17.12 18.42 -9.35
N LYS A 245 -18.23 17.85 -9.82
CA LYS A 245 -19.03 16.89 -9.06
C LYS A 245 -18.89 15.52 -9.71
N TYR A 246 -18.69 14.49 -8.90
CA TYR A 246 -18.79 13.11 -9.35
C TYR A 246 -20.20 12.60 -9.02
N THR A 247 -20.98 12.34 -10.06
CA THR A 247 -22.41 12.04 -9.96
C THR A 247 -22.71 10.55 -9.91
N LYS A 248 -21.70 9.70 -10.01
CA LYS A 248 -21.82 8.24 -9.97
C LYS A 248 -21.58 7.73 -8.54
N PRO A 249 -22.07 6.54 -8.17
CA PRO A 249 -21.97 6.06 -6.78
C PRO A 249 -20.52 5.93 -6.30
N VAL A 250 -20.32 6.24 -5.02
CA VAL A 250 -19.04 6.16 -4.31
C VAL A 250 -19.24 5.47 -2.97
N PHE A 251 -18.58 4.34 -2.78
CA PHE A 251 -18.33 3.80 -1.45
C PHE A 251 -17.02 4.41 -0.94
N MET A 252 -17.01 4.92 0.28
CA MET A 252 -15.79 5.38 0.94
C MET A 252 -15.70 4.77 2.33
N ILE A 253 -14.52 4.31 2.73
CA ILE A 253 -14.22 3.95 4.11
C ILE A 253 -12.97 4.71 4.57
N ALA A 254 -13.04 5.27 5.78
CA ALA A 254 -11.94 6.02 6.38
C ALA A 254 -11.93 5.82 7.90
N SER A 255 -10.75 5.97 8.51
CA SER A 255 -10.58 5.94 9.95
C SER A 255 -10.22 7.31 10.52
N GLU A 256 -10.74 7.64 11.69
CA GLU A 256 -10.44 8.86 12.44
C GLU A 256 -8.97 8.91 12.91
N GLY A 257 -8.45 7.78 13.40
CA GLY A 257 -7.06 7.62 13.84
C GLY A 257 -6.02 7.64 12.72
N ASP A 258 -6.44 7.74 11.47
CA ASP A 258 -5.54 7.76 10.33
C ASP A 258 -4.74 9.08 10.25
N HIS A 259 -3.52 9.03 10.78
CA HIS A 259 -2.58 10.15 10.76
C HIS A 259 -1.71 10.24 9.50
N VAL A 260 -1.82 9.29 8.56
CA VAL A 260 -1.06 9.32 7.30
C VAL A 260 -1.62 10.39 6.36
N ILE A 261 -2.94 10.58 6.39
CA ILE A 261 -3.69 11.46 5.50
C ILE A 261 -4.48 12.52 6.27
N ASP A 262 -4.91 13.58 5.58
CA ASP A 262 -5.88 14.54 6.11
C ASP A 262 -7.30 13.98 5.88
N THR A 263 -7.79 13.23 6.88
CA THR A 263 -9.11 12.59 6.86
C THR A 263 -10.25 13.61 6.79
N THR A 264 -10.05 14.80 7.34
CA THR A 264 -11.02 15.91 7.24
C THR A 264 -11.14 16.40 5.80
N PHE A 265 -10.02 16.49 5.06
CA PHE A 265 -10.05 16.81 3.64
C PHE A 265 -10.77 15.72 2.84
N ALA A 266 -10.42 14.45 3.06
CA ALA A 266 -11.05 13.32 2.36
C ALA A 266 -12.58 13.27 2.57
N THR A 267 -13.04 13.42 3.81
CA THR A 267 -14.47 13.41 4.13
C THR A 267 -15.20 14.68 3.68
N SER A 268 -14.53 15.83 3.65
CA SER A 268 -15.03 17.03 2.98
C SER A 268 -15.19 16.81 1.47
N VAL A 269 -14.26 16.07 0.85
CA VAL A 269 -14.39 15.67 -0.55
C VAL A 269 -15.63 14.82 -0.78
N PHE A 270 -15.82 13.80 0.06
CA PHE A 270 -17.00 12.95 0.00
C PHE A 270 -18.30 13.76 0.11
N LYS A 271 -18.38 14.68 1.08
CA LYS A 271 -19.57 15.49 1.32
C LYS A 271 -19.87 16.49 0.20
N THR A 272 -18.83 17.07 -0.40
CA THR A 272 -19.01 18.23 -1.27
C THR A 272 -18.82 17.92 -2.75
N GLN A 273 -18.00 16.97 -3.17
CA GLN A 273 -17.77 16.64 -4.59
C GLN A 273 -18.51 15.38 -5.02
N PHE A 274 -18.78 14.42 -4.12
CA PHE A 274 -19.50 13.20 -4.48
C PHE A 274 -20.99 13.37 -4.20
N THR A 275 -21.82 13.40 -5.25
CA THR A 275 -23.21 13.86 -5.14
C THR A 275 -24.25 12.81 -5.51
N ASN A 276 -23.86 11.56 -5.73
CA ASN A 276 -24.82 10.50 -5.98
C ASN A 276 -25.54 10.14 -4.67
N VAL A 277 -26.85 9.91 -4.77
CA VAL A 277 -27.70 9.56 -3.61
C VAL A 277 -27.33 8.23 -2.97
N LYS A 278 -26.65 7.33 -3.71
CA LYS A 278 -26.16 6.04 -3.21
C LYS A 278 -24.79 6.12 -2.56
N ASN A 279 -24.14 7.28 -2.55
CA ASN A 279 -22.84 7.39 -1.90
C ASN A 279 -22.95 6.98 -0.44
N HIS A 280 -22.02 6.17 0.06
CA HIS A 280 -22.00 5.79 1.47
C HIS A 280 -20.60 5.89 2.06
N LEU A 281 -20.48 6.49 3.24
CA LEU A 281 -19.24 6.58 4.00
C LEU A 281 -19.28 5.65 5.21
N VAL A 282 -18.33 4.73 5.30
CA VAL A 282 -18.02 4.03 6.54
C VAL A 282 -16.96 4.84 7.29
N TRP A 283 -17.31 5.31 8.49
CA TRP A 283 -16.43 6.08 9.36
C TRP A 283 -16.03 5.25 10.58
N GLN A 284 -14.74 4.93 10.70
CA GLN A 284 -14.20 4.18 11.83
C GLN A 284 -13.56 5.14 12.84
N GLY A 285 -14.27 5.45 13.92
CA GLY A 285 -13.83 6.41 14.92
C GLY A 285 -14.95 6.78 15.89
N GLU A 286 -14.63 7.65 16.85
CA GLU A 286 -15.56 8.00 17.93
C GLU A 286 -16.41 9.23 17.59
N ASN A 287 -15.90 10.16 16.78
CA ASN A 287 -16.69 11.33 16.38
C ASN A 287 -17.64 10.93 15.25
N THR A 288 -18.92 11.27 15.40
CA THR A 288 -19.90 10.99 14.35
C THR A 288 -19.67 11.92 13.15
N PHE A 289 -19.60 11.35 11.95
CA PHE A 289 -19.61 12.16 10.73
C PHE A 289 -21.04 12.65 10.46
N PRO A 290 -21.31 13.97 10.40
CA PRO A 290 -22.67 14.49 10.31
C PRO A 290 -23.21 14.44 8.86
N ALA A 291 -23.47 13.23 8.38
CA ALA A 291 -24.12 12.98 7.09
C ALA A 291 -25.08 11.79 7.16
N ASN A 292 -26.22 11.91 6.49
CA ASN A 292 -27.26 10.86 6.47
C ASN A 292 -26.83 9.60 5.72
N ASN A 293 -25.79 9.71 4.90
CA ASN A 293 -25.23 8.64 4.09
C ASN A 293 -23.86 8.18 4.63
N ALA A 294 -23.74 8.16 5.96
CA ALA A 294 -22.58 7.66 6.66
C ALA A 294 -22.98 6.71 7.79
N THR A 295 -22.15 5.71 8.05
CA THR A 295 -22.28 4.83 9.21
C THR A 295 -20.99 4.86 10.01
N THR A 296 -21.12 5.18 11.30
CA THR A 296 -19.99 5.21 12.23
C THR A 296 -19.85 3.89 12.97
N PHE A 297 -18.63 3.36 13.01
CA PHE A 297 -18.24 2.26 13.88
C PHE A 297 -17.18 2.76 14.88
N SER A 298 -17.42 2.53 16.16
CA SER A 298 -16.44 2.83 17.22
C SER A 298 -15.23 1.91 17.08
N MET A 299 -14.03 2.49 17.19
CA MET A 299 -12.77 1.75 17.15
C MET A 299 -12.15 1.56 18.54
N ASN A 300 -12.74 2.19 19.56
CA ASN A 300 -12.48 1.83 20.95
C ASN A 300 -13.14 0.47 21.29
N ARG A 301 -12.44 -0.61 20.98
CA ARG A 301 -12.88 -2.00 21.13
C ARG A 301 -11.95 -2.75 22.10
N PRO A 302 -12.06 -2.48 23.42
CA PRO A 302 -11.23 -3.14 24.42
C PRO A 302 -11.45 -4.66 24.47
N ASP A 303 -12.61 -5.14 24.04
CA ASP A 303 -12.90 -6.57 23.87
C ASP A 303 -12.02 -7.24 22.80
N LEU A 304 -11.50 -6.47 21.84
CA LEU A 304 -10.57 -6.91 20.80
C LEU A 304 -9.16 -6.34 21.00
N LYS A 305 -8.91 -5.67 22.14
CA LYS A 305 -7.67 -4.91 22.39
C LYS A 305 -7.36 -3.84 21.34
N ILE A 306 -8.37 -3.27 20.70
CA ILE A 306 -8.21 -2.16 19.75
C ILE A 306 -8.54 -0.85 20.46
N VAL A 307 -7.68 0.15 20.33
CA VAL A 307 -7.93 1.49 20.89
C VAL A 307 -8.27 2.53 19.82
N ASP A 308 -7.84 2.32 18.58
CA ASP A 308 -8.10 3.23 17.46
C ASP A 308 -7.95 2.51 16.11
N GLY A 309 -8.60 3.03 15.07
CA GLY A 309 -8.48 2.54 13.70
C GLY A 309 -7.17 3.00 13.03
N SER A 310 -6.77 2.38 11.93
CA SER A 310 -5.51 2.71 11.26
C SER A 310 -5.69 2.94 9.76
N HIS A 311 -4.69 3.56 9.13
CA HIS A 311 -4.65 3.78 7.68
C HIS A 311 -4.90 2.53 6.84
N MET A 312 -4.41 1.36 7.29
CA MET A 312 -4.51 0.11 6.52
C MET A 312 -5.56 -0.87 7.04
N GLY A 313 -5.99 -0.71 8.29
CA GLY A 313 -6.93 -1.61 8.98
C GLY A 313 -8.36 -1.63 8.42
N LEU A 314 -8.60 -1.02 7.25
CA LEU A 314 -9.91 -0.97 6.61
C LEU A 314 -10.15 -2.14 5.64
N LEU A 315 -9.07 -2.77 5.18
CA LEU A 315 -9.03 -3.60 3.98
C LEU A 315 -9.18 -5.10 4.24
N PHE A 316 -8.77 -5.57 5.41
CA PHE A 316 -8.63 -7.00 5.68
C PHE A 316 -9.71 -7.52 6.62
N SER A 317 -10.19 -8.72 6.36
CA SER A 317 -11.10 -9.45 7.23
C SER A 317 -10.39 -9.89 8.51
N PRO A 318 -11.10 -10.00 9.67
CA PRO A 318 -10.51 -10.53 10.90
C PRO A 318 -9.89 -11.94 10.75
N ILE A 319 -10.35 -12.72 9.77
CA ILE A 319 -9.84 -14.07 9.49
C ILE A 319 -8.71 -14.12 8.44
N ASN A 320 -8.23 -12.96 7.97
CA ASN A 320 -7.16 -12.91 6.97
C ASN A 320 -5.89 -13.60 7.53
N PRO A 321 -5.25 -14.51 6.78
CA PRO A 321 -4.15 -15.32 7.29
C PRO A 321 -2.86 -14.51 7.55
N GLU A 322 -2.69 -13.37 6.89
CA GLU A 322 -1.49 -12.54 7.04
C GLU A 322 -1.74 -11.37 7.99
N TYR A 323 -2.87 -10.67 7.84
CA TYR A 323 -3.14 -9.41 8.55
C TYR A 323 -4.37 -9.42 9.47
N GLY A 324 -5.08 -10.54 9.57
CA GLY A 324 -6.23 -10.69 10.46
C GLY A 324 -5.87 -10.63 11.95
N GLU A 325 -6.85 -10.90 12.81
CA GLU A 325 -6.68 -10.89 14.27
C GLU A 325 -5.56 -11.83 14.73
N ASN A 326 -5.43 -12.98 14.08
CA ASN A 326 -4.38 -13.97 14.30
C ASN A 326 -3.42 -14.09 13.11
N GLY A 327 -3.29 -13.01 12.33
CA GLY A 327 -2.46 -12.97 11.14
C GLY A 327 -0.98 -13.22 11.42
N ALA A 328 -0.29 -13.81 10.44
CA ALA A 328 1.13 -14.13 10.52
C ALA A 328 2.05 -12.90 10.56
N VAL A 329 1.59 -11.75 10.06
CA VAL A 329 2.36 -10.51 10.00
C VAL A 329 1.91 -9.57 11.12
N ARG A 330 2.84 -9.22 12.00
CA ARG A 330 2.67 -8.23 13.07
C ARG A 330 3.55 -7.02 12.76
N ILE A 331 2.97 -5.82 12.70
CA ILE A 331 3.75 -4.59 12.50
C ILE A 331 3.96 -3.94 13.87
N CYS A 332 5.13 -4.15 14.44
CA CYS A 332 5.52 -3.66 15.76
C CYS A 332 6.12 -2.24 15.72
N SER A 333 6.73 -1.84 14.61
CA SER A 333 7.09 -0.43 14.34
C SER A 333 5.82 0.42 14.25
N ASN A 334 5.41 0.96 15.40
CA ASN A 334 4.16 1.67 15.55
C ASN A 334 4.30 2.98 16.37
N GLY A 335 5.53 3.51 16.46
CA GLY A 335 5.84 4.81 17.04
C GLY A 335 6.11 4.79 18.55
N GLN A 336 6.09 3.61 19.17
CA GLN A 336 6.51 3.36 20.55
C GLN A 336 8.04 3.41 20.75
N THR A 337 8.53 3.08 21.96
CA THR A 337 9.98 2.97 22.22
C THR A 337 10.55 1.68 21.60
N GLU A 338 11.87 1.67 21.35
CA GLU A 338 12.58 0.46 20.86
C GLU A 338 12.36 -0.76 21.78
N GLU A 339 12.33 -0.55 23.10
CA GLU A 339 12.06 -1.62 24.07
C GLU A 339 10.65 -2.22 23.90
N GLN A 340 9.64 -1.37 23.69
CA GLN A 340 8.27 -1.82 23.47
C GLN A 340 8.09 -2.48 22.09
N GLU A 341 8.81 -2.00 21.09
CA GLU A 341 8.83 -2.59 19.75
C GLU A 341 9.44 -4.00 19.78
N LEU A 342 10.62 -4.15 20.38
CA LEU A 342 11.25 -5.46 20.59
C LEU A 342 10.35 -6.42 21.37
N ALA A 343 9.71 -5.94 22.45
CA ALA A 343 8.77 -6.77 23.20
C ALA A 343 7.57 -7.23 22.36
N CYS A 344 7.06 -6.38 21.46
CA CYS A 344 6.02 -6.77 20.50
C CYS A 344 6.51 -7.85 19.54
N GLU A 345 7.73 -7.71 19.00
CA GLU A 345 8.35 -8.69 18.10
C GLU A 345 8.61 -10.04 18.78
N GLU A 346 8.95 -10.02 20.07
CA GLU A 346 9.14 -11.21 20.92
C GLU A 346 7.81 -11.85 21.38
N GLY A 347 6.66 -11.29 20.98
CA GLY A 347 5.35 -11.89 21.24
C GLY A 347 4.71 -11.49 22.56
N ALA A 348 5.00 -10.29 23.08
CA ALA A 348 4.29 -9.73 24.23
C ALA A 348 2.77 -9.61 23.97
N ASP A 349 2.01 -9.42 25.05
CA ASP A 349 0.58 -9.14 24.93
C ASP A 349 0.36 -7.72 24.39
N VAL A 350 -0.17 -7.62 23.17
CA VAL A 350 -0.28 -6.34 22.44
C VAL A 350 -1.72 -5.83 22.36
N TRP A 351 -1.82 -4.51 22.25
CA TRP A 351 -2.99 -3.78 21.80
C TRP A 351 -2.80 -3.30 20.36
N PHE A 352 -3.88 -3.01 19.66
CA PHE A 352 -3.87 -2.56 18.27
C PHE A 352 -4.30 -1.10 18.15
N SER A 353 -3.59 -0.33 17.31
CA SER A 353 -3.87 1.09 17.13
C SER A 353 -3.44 1.64 15.76
N ALA A 354 -3.73 2.92 15.53
CA ALA A 354 -3.01 3.74 14.55
C ALA A 354 -1.54 3.98 14.95
N TYR A 355 -0.78 4.63 14.06
CA TYR A 355 0.62 4.99 14.31
C TYR A 355 0.71 5.99 15.45
N GLY A 356 1.69 5.84 16.33
CA GLY A 356 2.07 6.88 17.27
C GLY A 356 1.15 7.00 18.50
N VAL A 357 0.16 6.11 18.63
CA VAL A 357 -0.62 6.00 19.87
C VAL A 357 0.27 5.46 20.98
N LYS A 358 0.21 6.08 22.15
CA LYS A 358 0.94 5.70 23.36
C LYS A 358 0.01 5.73 24.55
N GLU A 359 0.01 4.67 25.33
CA GLU A 359 -0.76 4.55 26.57
C GLU A 359 0.08 3.79 27.59
N GLU A 360 0.08 4.27 28.84
CA GLU A 360 0.87 3.67 29.92
C GLU A 360 0.44 2.21 30.16
N GLY A 361 1.43 1.31 30.27
CA GLY A 361 1.18 -0.10 30.50
C GLY A 361 0.71 -0.91 29.29
N LYS A 362 0.67 -0.32 28.09
CA LYS A 362 0.33 -1.03 26.84
C LYS A 362 1.51 -1.06 25.87
N ILE A 363 1.63 -2.18 25.16
CA ILE A 363 2.51 -2.35 24.00
C ILE A 363 1.60 -2.41 22.77
N PHE A 364 1.96 -1.72 21.69
CA PHE A 364 1.11 -1.60 20.52
C PHE A 364 1.68 -2.33 19.31
N ALA A 365 0.78 -2.88 18.50
CA ALA A 365 1.04 -3.21 17.11
C ALA A 365 0.09 -2.37 16.24
N ARG A 366 0.46 -2.17 14.98
CA ARG A 366 -0.45 -1.57 14.00
C ARG A 366 -1.73 -2.38 13.92
N LEU A 367 -2.90 -1.74 13.98
CA LEU A 367 -4.14 -2.41 13.59
C LEU A 367 -4.12 -2.70 12.08
N THR A 368 -4.16 -3.97 11.69
CA THR A 368 -4.06 -4.40 10.29
C THR A 368 -5.36 -4.94 9.71
N TYR A 369 -6.41 -5.14 10.49
CA TYR A 369 -7.69 -5.67 10.01
C TYR A 369 -8.88 -4.83 10.45
N ASN A 370 -9.98 -5.01 9.73
CA ASN A 370 -11.24 -4.34 9.97
C ASN A 370 -12.15 -5.24 10.82
N PRO A 371 -12.41 -4.93 12.10
CA PRO A 371 -13.33 -5.72 12.93
C PRO A 371 -14.79 -5.65 12.44
N TYR A 372 -15.08 -4.74 11.51
CA TYR A 372 -16.36 -4.55 10.85
C TYR A 372 -16.30 -4.84 9.34
N PHE A 373 -15.40 -5.73 8.91
CA PHE A 373 -15.19 -6.02 7.49
C PHE A 373 -16.49 -6.41 6.78
N GLU A 374 -17.22 -7.40 7.30
CA GLU A 374 -18.49 -7.87 6.72
C GLU A 374 -19.52 -6.74 6.62
N GLN A 375 -19.72 -5.97 7.69
CA GLN A 375 -20.66 -4.85 7.70
C GLN A 375 -20.24 -3.73 6.72
N SER A 376 -18.93 -3.52 6.55
CA SER A 376 -18.40 -2.57 5.58
C SER A 376 -18.67 -3.05 4.15
N MET A 377 -18.52 -4.35 3.90
CA MET A 377 -18.79 -4.98 2.61
C MET A 377 -20.30 -4.99 2.28
N GLU A 378 -21.19 -5.19 3.25
CA GLU A 378 -22.63 -5.05 3.06
C GLU A 378 -23.02 -3.64 2.58
N MET A 379 -22.39 -2.61 3.15
CA MET A 379 -22.61 -1.23 2.72
C MET A 379 -22.04 -0.99 1.32
N LEU A 380 -20.88 -1.56 1.02
CA LEU A 380 -20.28 -1.53 -0.32
C LEU A 380 -21.23 -2.15 -1.36
N ASP A 381 -21.80 -3.32 -1.08
CA ASP A 381 -22.77 -3.98 -1.96
C ASP A 381 -24.01 -3.12 -2.19
N HIS A 382 -24.50 -2.43 -1.15
CA HIS A 382 -25.63 -1.51 -1.27
C HIS A 382 -25.33 -0.39 -2.26
N VAL A 383 -24.15 0.23 -2.18
CA VAL A 383 -23.70 1.28 -3.13
C VAL A 383 -23.66 0.76 -4.56
N MET A 384 -23.17 -0.47 -4.76
CA MET A 384 -22.99 -1.07 -6.08
C MET A 384 -24.27 -1.66 -6.69
N SER A 385 -25.34 -1.79 -5.91
CA SER A 385 -26.58 -2.43 -6.34
C SER A 385 -27.33 -1.63 -7.40
N LYS A 386 -28.02 -2.35 -8.32
CA LYS A 386 -28.77 -1.75 -9.44
C LYS A 386 -30.10 -1.07 -9.04
N LYS A 387 -30.53 -1.10 -7.77
CA LYS A 387 -31.81 -0.54 -7.31
C LYS A 387 -31.60 0.58 -6.33
#